data_AF-E9S997-F1
#
_entry.id   AF-E9S997-F1
#
_cell.length_a   1.000
_cell.length_b   1.000
_cell.length_c   1.000
_cell.angle_alpha   90.00
_cell.angle_beta   90.00
_cell.angle_gamma   90.00
#
_symmetry.space_group_name_H-M   'P 1'
#
loop_
_entity.id
_entity.type
_entity.pdbx_description
1 polymer ?
#
loop_
_entity_poly.entity_id
_entity_poly.type
_entity_poly.pdbx_seq_one_letter_code
_entity_poly.pdbx_strand_id
1 'polypeptide(L)' 'MTREELKAQIEELMRQYADEEIDGATYAERMMELTTSARDENDDD' A
#
# COMPACT_ATOMS: atom_id res chain seq x y z
N MET A 1 5.14 -7.98 7.81
CA MET A 1 3.80 -7.89 7.20
C MET A 1 3.65 -9.14 6.38
N THR A 2 2.56 -9.87 6.61
CA THR A 2 2.26 -11.02 5.77
C THR A 2 1.77 -10.57 4.40
N ARG A 3 1.89 -11.43 3.40
CA ARG A 3 1.37 -11.15 2.04
C ARG A 3 -0.13 -10.84 2.04
N GLU A 4 -0.89 -11.42 2.97
CA GLU A 4 -2.32 -11.18 3.13
C GLU A 4 -2.62 -9.78 3.68
N GLU A 5 -1.87 -9.33 4.69
CA GLU A 5 -1.99 -7.97 5.23
C GLU A 5 -1.58 -6.90 4.22
N LEU A 6 -0.54 -7.15 3.42
CA LEU A 6 -0.15 -6.25 2.34
C LEU A 6 -1.27 -6.13 1.29
N LYS A 7 -1.87 -7.26 0.92
CA LYS A 7 -2.96 -7.28 -0.05
C LYS A 7 -4.19 -6.52 0.47
N ALA A 8 -4.55 -6.68 1.74
CA ALA A 8 -5.67 -5.97 2.36
C ALA A 8 -5.45 -4.44 2.36
N GLN A 9 -4.24 -3.98 2.68
CA GLN A 9 -3.92 -2.55 2.65
C GLN A 9 -3.96 -1.96 1.24
N ILE A 10 -3.49 -2.71 0.23
CA ILE A 10 -3.58 -2.29 -1.18
C ILE A 10 -5.04 -2.22 -1.65
N GLU A 11 -5.88 -3.18 -1.25
CA GLU A 11 -7.31 -3.19 -1.58
C GLU A 11 -8.04 -2.00 -0.96
N GLU A 12 -7.76 -1.68 0.31
CA GLU A 12 -8.33 -0.52 0.99
C GLU A 12 -7.86 0.80 0.35
N LEU A 13 -6.59 0.90 0.00
CA LEU A 13 -6.04 2.08 -0.67
C LEU A 13 -6.66 2.28 -2.07
N MET A 14 -6.88 1.20 -2.83
CA MET A 14 -7.61 1.27 -4.10
C MET A 14 -9.06 1.72 -3.91
N ARG A 15 -9.72 1.27 -2.85
CA ARG A 15 -11.09 1.69 -2.54
C ARG A 15 -11.16 3.18 -2.23
N GLN A 16 -10.28 3.70 -1.39
CA GLN A 16 -10.22 5.13 -1.06
C GLN A 16 -10.01 5.99 -2.32
N TYR A 17 -9.18 5.51 -3.25
CA TYR A 17 -8.98 6.19 -4.53
C TYR A 17 -10.24 6.14 -5.42
N ALA A 18 -10.92 4.99 -5.47
CA ALA A 18 -12.15 4.82 -6.25
C ALA A 18 -13.34 5.62 -5.67
N ASP A 19 -13.40 5.75 -4.35
CA ASP A 19 -14.39 6.54 -3.62
C ASP A 19 -14.02 8.06 -3.61
N GLU A 20 -12.95 8.46 -4.32
CA GLU A 20 -12.40 9.82 -4.39
C GLU A 20 -12.04 10.44 -3.02
N GLU A 21 -11.87 9.62 -1.98
CA GLU A 21 -11.42 10.06 -0.65
C GLU A 21 -9.96 10.51 -0.65
N ILE A 22 -9.15 9.92 -1.54
CA ILE A 22 -7.76 10.30 -1.77
C ILE A 22 -7.54 10.64 -3.24
N ASP A 23 -6.67 11.61 -3.50
CA ASP A 23 -6.27 11.92 -4.87
C ASP A 23 -5.22 10.91 -5.39
N GLY A 24 -5.02 10.91 -6.71
CA GLY A 24 -4.05 10.00 -7.34
C GLY A 24 -2.61 10.23 -6.86
N ALA A 25 -2.26 11.43 -6.41
CA ALA A 25 -0.96 11.73 -5.85
C ALA A 25 -0.75 11.03 -4.49
N THR A 26 -1.74 11.12 -3.61
CA THR A 26 -1.76 10.45 -2.30
C THR A 26 -1.78 8.93 -2.47
N TYR A 27 -2.55 8.40 -3.42
CA TYR A 27 -2.53 6.97 -3.76
C TYR A 27 -1.12 6.51 -4.16
N ALA A 28 -0.44 7.25 -5.04
CA ALA A 28 0.89 6.92 -5.51
C ALA A 28 1.95 6.97 -4.39
N GLU A 29 1.87 7.96 -3.49
CA GLU A 29 2.76 8.07 -2.33
C GLU A 29 2.59 6.90 -1.36
N ARG A 30 1.34 6.59 -0.98
CA ARG A 30 1.00 5.46 -0.09
C ARG A 30 1.40 4.11 -0.68
N MET A 31 1.23 3.91 -1.98
CA MET A 31 1.69 2.70 -2.69
C MET A 31 3.21 2.53 -2.62
N MET A 32 3.97 3.63 -2.76
CA MET A 32 5.42 3.61 -2.64
C MET A 32 5.86 3.25 -1.21
N GLU A 33 5.20 3.79 -0.20
CA GLU A 33 5.47 3.48 1.21
C GLU A 33 5.19 2.01 1.54
N LEU A 34 4.05 1.48 1.08
CA LEU A 34 3.66 0.08 1.26
C LEU A 34 4.64 -0.88 0.60
N THR A 35 5.06 -0.59 -0.64
CA THR A 35 6.01 -1.44 -1.38
C THR A 35 7.43 -1.36 -0.81
N THR A 36 7.83 -0.22 -0.25
CA THR A 36 9.13 -0.06 0.44
C THR A 36 9.12 -0.84 1.75
N SER A 37 8.08 -0.67 2.57
CA SER A 37 7.92 -1.37 3.85
C SER A 37 7.88 -2.89 3.67
N ALA A 38 7.14 -3.39 2.66
CA ALA A 38 7.09 -4.80 2.35
C ALA A 38 8.43 -5.36 1.84
N ARG A 39 9.28 -4.51 1.25
CA ARG A 39 10.61 -4.90 0.75
C ARG A 39 11.64 -4.94 1.87
N ASP A 40 11.63 -3.97 2.79
CA ASP A 40 12.51 -3.98 3.97
C ASP A 40 12.27 -5.22 4.83
N GLU A 41 11.02 -5.68 4.95
CA GLU A 41 10.71 -6.92 5.68
C GLU A 41 11.17 -8.21 4.98
N ASN A 42 11.64 -8.14 3.72
CA ASN A 42 12.26 -9.27 3.01
C ASN A 42 13.80 -9.17 2.96
N ASP A 43 14.40 -8.06 3.40
CA ASP A 43 15.87 -7.83 3.40
C ASP A 43 16.50 -8.07 4.80
N ASP A 44 15.71 -8.58 5.77
CA ASP A 44 16.12 -8.92 7.15
C ASP A 44 16.41 -10.43 7.36
N ASP A 45 16.89 -11.15 6.31
CA ASP A 45 17.31 -12.58 6.36
C ASP A 45 18.79 -12.77 5.97
#